data_AF-A0A4P9VLM4-F1
#
_entry.id   AF-A0A4P9VLM4-F1
#
_cell.length_a   1.000
_cell.length_b   1.000
_cell.length_c   1.000
_cell.angle_alpha   90.00
_cell.angle_beta   90.00
_cell.angle_gamma   90.00
#
_symmetry.space_group_name_H-M   'P 1'
#
loop_
_entity.id
_entity.type
_entity.pdbx_description
1 polymer ?
#
loop_
_entity_poly.entity_id
_entity_poly.type
_entity_poly.pdbx_seq_one_letter_code
_entity_poly.pdbx_strand_id
1 'polypeptide(L)'
;MSQNWGPLYTLEDLKPYKIGIARDYAYQPEFDKATYLKKEPARTLVLNLKKLLSKRVDLTLEDEWVAKYEIANKLKEAEGKVEFIDNALSENPLHFVVSRKNPNHETIVKKFNEALAALKKDGTYDEIKALHGF
;
A
#
# COMPACT_ATOMS: atom_id res chain seq x y z
N MET A 1 2.97 -8.00 32.31
CA MET A 1 3.70 -8.89 31.39
C MET A 1 3.36 -8.44 29.97
N SER A 2 4.22 -7.66 29.32
CA SER A 2 3.99 -7.23 27.93
C SER A 2 4.59 -8.27 26.99
N GLN A 3 3.73 -9.00 26.29
CA GLN A 3 4.15 -9.92 25.23
C GLN A 3 4.65 -9.08 24.05
N ASN A 4 5.93 -9.22 23.71
CA ASN A 4 6.50 -8.65 22.49
C ASN A 4 5.94 -9.39 21.28
N TRP A 5 5.11 -8.74 20.47
CA TRP A 5 4.74 -9.20 19.14
C TRP A 5 5.64 -8.48 18.14
N GLY A 6 6.87 -8.97 17.99
CA GLY A 6 7.71 -8.58 16.84
C GLY A 6 7.16 -9.18 15.55
N PRO A 7 7.40 -8.59 14.37
CA PRO A 7 6.88 -9.12 13.12
C PRO A 7 7.47 -10.51 12.84
N LEU A 8 6.64 -11.43 12.35
CA LEU A 8 7.07 -12.80 12.00
C LEU A 8 7.98 -12.84 10.74
N TYR A 9 8.14 -11.71 10.04
CA TYR A 9 9.05 -11.57 8.90
C TYR A 9 9.79 -10.22 8.93
N THR A 10 11.08 -10.27 8.65
CA THR A 10 11.99 -9.15 8.44
C THR A 10 12.29 -8.99 6.94
N LEU A 11 12.91 -7.87 6.54
CA LEU A 11 13.37 -7.72 5.16
C LEU A 11 14.36 -8.82 4.74
N GLU A 12 15.12 -9.36 5.68
CA GLU A 12 16.06 -10.45 5.44
C GLU A 12 15.37 -11.74 5.01
N ASP A 13 14.18 -12.01 5.54
CA ASP A 13 13.38 -13.19 5.17
C ASP A 13 12.89 -13.13 3.72
N LEU A 14 12.93 -11.95 3.09
CA LEU A 14 12.55 -11.76 1.70
C LEU A 14 13.66 -12.15 0.69
N LYS A 15 14.89 -12.41 1.15
CA LYS A 15 16.05 -12.75 0.29
C LYS A 15 15.83 -13.90 -0.69
N PRO A 16 15.13 -15.00 -0.33
CA PRO A 16 14.92 -16.11 -1.25
C PRO A 16 14.04 -15.73 -2.45
N TYR A 17 13.09 -14.81 -2.25
CA TYR A 17 11.99 -14.51 -3.16
C TYR A 17 12.34 -13.48 -4.24
N LYS A 18 11.70 -13.61 -5.40
CA LYS A 18 11.60 -12.56 -6.42
C LYS A 18 10.37 -11.71 -6.17
N ILE A 19 10.55 -10.41 -6.06
CA ILE A 19 9.53 -9.47 -5.59
C ILE A 19 9.15 -8.53 -6.73
N GLY A 20 7.91 -8.60 -7.21
CA GLY A 20 7.36 -7.64 -8.16
C GLY A 20 7.10 -6.29 -7.48
N ILE A 21 7.66 -5.21 -8.03
CA ILE A 21 7.48 -3.85 -7.51
C ILE A 21 6.84 -2.94 -8.57
N ALA A 22 6.14 -1.91 -8.13
CA ALA A 22 5.68 -0.84 -9.01
C ALA A 22 6.86 0.08 -9.36
N ARG A 23 7.03 0.38 -10.64
CA ARG A 23 8.07 1.30 -11.11
C ARG A 23 7.75 2.71 -10.64
N ASP A 24 8.79 3.45 -10.25
CA ASP A 24 8.71 4.85 -9.82
C ASP A 24 7.82 5.07 -8.58
N TYR A 25 7.50 3.99 -7.85
CA TYR A 25 6.79 4.02 -6.58
C TYR A 25 7.80 4.00 -5.42
N ALA A 26 7.59 4.85 -4.43
CA ALA A 26 8.38 4.89 -3.22
C ALA A 26 7.76 3.97 -2.16
N TYR A 27 8.52 2.99 -1.66
CA TYR A 27 8.13 2.17 -0.52
C TYR A 27 8.76 2.74 0.76
N GLN A 28 9.11 1.89 1.71
CA GLN A 28 9.91 2.31 2.86
C GLN A 28 11.38 2.49 2.50
N PRO A 29 12.09 3.47 3.08
CA PRO A 29 13.51 3.67 2.85
C PRO A 29 14.36 2.42 3.03
N GLU A 30 14.04 1.58 4.02
CA GLU A 30 14.74 0.33 4.31
C GLU A 30 14.53 -0.69 3.19
N PHE A 31 13.29 -0.86 2.72
CA PHE A 31 12.99 -1.72 1.59
C PHE A 31 13.65 -1.18 0.32
N ASP A 32 13.48 0.11 0.00
CA ASP A 32 14.00 0.74 -1.22
C ASP A 32 15.52 0.62 -1.31
N LYS A 33 16.24 0.82 -0.20
CA LYS A 33 17.71 0.70 -0.12
C LYS A 33 18.22 -0.74 -0.02
N ALA A 34 17.36 -1.74 0.21
CA ALA A 34 17.76 -3.14 0.29
C ALA A 34 18.16 -3.71 -1.09
N THR A 35 19.42 -3.51 -1.47
CA THR A 35 20.01 -4.01 -2.73
C THR A 35 20.22 -5.52 -2.75
N TYR A 36 20.14 -6.17 -1.59
CA TYR A 36 20.22 -7.64 -1.46
C TYR A 36 18.91 -8.35 -1.84
N LEU A 37 17.81 -7.62 -2.05
CA LEU A 37 16.53 -8.17 -2.48
C LEU A 37 16.41 -8.21 -4.00
N LYS A 38 15.76 -9.27 -4.51
CA LYS A 38 15.54 -9.46 -5.96
C LYS A 38 14.24 -8.76 -6.38
N LYS A 39 14.33 -7.48 -6.75
CA LYS A 39 13.18 -6.65 -7.11
C LYS A 39 13.00 -6.57 -8.63
N GLU A 40 11.79 -6.86 -9.10
CA GLU A 40 11.42 -6.93 -10.51
C GLU A 40 10.36 -5.87 -10.86
N PRO A 41 10.73 -4.73 -11.45
CA PRO A 41 9.79 -3.64 -11.68
C PRO A 41 8.73 -3.99 -12.74
N ALA A 42 7.52 -3.48 -12.53
CA ALA A 42 6.44 -3.47 -13.51
C ALA A 42 5.74 -2.10 -13.51
N ARG A 43 5.06 -1.78 -14.61
CA ARG A 43 4.36 -0.50 -14.76
C ARG A 43 3.02 -0.44 -14.01
N THR A 44 2.44 -1.58 -13.67
CA THR A 44 1.14 -1.68 -13.00
C THR A 44 1.09 -2.90 -12.10
N LEU A 45 0.20 -2.88 -11.11
CA LEU A 45 -0.09 -4.04 -10.28
C LEU A 45 -0.57 -5.23 -11.12
N VAL A 46 -1.49 -5.03 -12.07
CA VAL A 46 -1.99 -6.11 -12.95
C VAL A 46 -0.84 -6.89 -13.61
N LEU A 47 0.23 -6.20 -14.02
CA LEU A 47 1.39 -6.88 -14.61
C LEU A 47 2.16 -7.71 -13.56
N ASN A 48 2.32 -7.21 -12.34
CA ASN A 48 2.91 -8.01 -11.26
C ASN A 48 2.03 -9.20 -10.87
N LEU A 49 0.70 -9.04 -10.80
CA LEU A 49 -0.23 -10.15 -10.56
C LEU A 49 -0.12 -11.22 -11.67
N LYS A 50 -0.01 -10.82 -12.94
CA LYS A 50 0.25 -11.77 -14.05
C LYS A 50 1.61 -12.46 -13.93
N LYS A 51 2.65 -11.76 -13.49
CA LYS A 51 3.95 -12.38 -13.19
C LYS A 51 3.82 -13.39 -12.05
N LEU A 52 3.04 -13.08 -11.01
CA LEU A 52 2.80 -13.95 -9.87
C LEU A 52 2.06 -15.24 -10.30
N LEU A 53 0.96 -15.11 -11.02
CA LEU A 53 0.19 -16.25 -11.56
C LEU A 53 1.03 -17.14 -12.51
N SER A 54 2.02 -16.57 -13.19
CA SER A 54 2.96 -17.29 -14.06
C SER A 54 4.27 -17.70 -13.37
N LYS A 55 4.37 -17.55 -12.04
CA LYS A 55 5.55 -17.90 -11.23
C LYS A 55 6.85 -17.21 -11.67
N ARG A 56 6.76 -16.02 -12.28
CA ARG A 56 7.92 -15.19 -12.63
C ARG A 56 8.41 -14.34 -11.46
N VAL A 57 7.50 -14.02 -10.55
CA VAL A 57 7.78 -13.46 -9.22
C VAL A 57 7.08 -14.33 -8.19
N ASP A 58 7.59 -14.34 -6.97
CA ASP A 58 7.03 -15.10 -5.86
C ASP A 58 6.12 -14.24 -4.97
N LEU A 59 6.37 -12.93 -4.95
CA LEU A 59 5.65 -11.94 -4.15
C LEU A 59 5.45 -10.65 -4.95
N THR A 60 4.46 -9.83 -4.58
CA THR A 60 4.36 -8.43 -5.01
C THR A 60 3.83 -7.56 -3.89
N LEU A 61 4.12 -6.26 -3.96
CA LEU A 61 3.76 -5.28 -2.93
C LEU A 61 2.70 -4.33 -3.47
N GLU A 62 1.62 -4.17 -2.72
CA GLU A 62 0.58 -3.17 -2.97
C GLU A 62 -0.23 -2.92 -1.69
N ASP A 63 -0.91 -1.78 -1.65
CA ASP A 63 -2.02 -1.59 -0.71
C ASP A 63 -3.10 -2.68 -0.90
N GLU A 64 -3.54 -3.31 0.19
CA GLU A 64 -4.47 -4.43 0.15
C GLU A 64 -5.80 -4.06 -0.54
N TRP A 65 -6.31 -2.85 -0.31
CA TRP A 65 -7.58 -2.40 -0.90
C TRP A 65 -7.43 -2.09 -2.38
N VAL A 66 -6.33 -1.44 -2.77
CA VAL A 66 -6.00 -1.23 -4.19
C VAL A 66 -5.88 -2.58 -4.91
N ALA A 67 -5.23 -3.56 -4.30
CA ALA A 67 -5.10 -4.90 -4.85
C ALA A 67 -6.44 -5.62 -4.99
N LYS A 68 -7.29 -5.61 -3.96
CA LYS A 68 -8.66 -6.17 -4.03
C LYS A 68 -9.47 -5.52 -5.15
N TYR A 69 -9.42 -4.19 -5.25
CA TYR A 69 -10.11 -3.45 -6.30
C TYR A 69 -9.61 -3.82 -7.71
N GLU A 70 -8.29 -3.85 -7.91
CA GLU A 70 -7.67 -4.22 -9.19
C GLU A 70 -7.99 -5.67 -9.59
N ILE A 71 -7.96 -6.61 -8.64
CA ILE A 71 -8.33 -8.01 -8.88
C ILE A 71 -9.81 -8.09 -9.30
N ALA A 72 -10.71 -7.49 -8.53
CA ALA A 72 -12.15 -7.55 -8.80
C ALA A 72 -12.55 -6.91 -10.14
N ASN A 73 -11.85 -5.84 -10.56
CA ASN A 73 -12.24 -5.06 -11.74
C ASN A 73 -11.40 -5.32 -12.99
N LYS A 74 -10.14 -5.76 -12.85
CA LYS A 74 -9.18 -5.85 -13.98
C LYS A 74 -8.58 -7.23 -14.17
N LEU A 75 -8.56 -8.09 -13.14
CA LEU A 75 -7.94 -9.40 -13.22
C LEU A 75 -8.66 -10.45 -12.34
N LYS A 76 -9.95 -10.67 -12.59
CA LYS A 76 -10.78 -11.62 -11.83
C LYS A 76 -10.20 -13.03 -11.77
N GLU A 77 -9.42 -13.44 -12.78
CA GLU A 77 -8.75 -14.75 -12.78
C GLU A 77 -7.71 -14.94 -11.66
N ALA A 78 -7.26 -13.85 -11.01
CA ALA A 78 -6.38 -13.88 -9.85
C ALA A 78 -7.13 -14.18 -8.54
N GLU A 79 -8.45 -13.97 -8.51
CA GLU A 79 -9.28 -14.23 -7.33
C GLU A 79 -9.21 -15.71 -6.94
N GLY A 80 -8.91 -15.97 -5.66
CA GLY A 80 -8.70 -17.32 -5.13
C GLY A 80 -7.41 -18.02 -5.60
N LYS A 81 -6.56 -17.36 -6.40
CA LYS A 81 -5.23 -17.86 -6.81
C LYS A 81 -4.06 -17.10 -6.22
N VAL A 82 -4.36 -15.98 -5.56
CA VAL A 82 -3.40 -15.19 -4.80
C VAL A 82 -3.96 -15.00 -3.39
N GLU A 83 -3.07 -14.86 -2.43
CA GLU A 83 -3.40 -14.62 -1.04
C GLU A 83 -2.62 -13.40 -0.52
N PHE A 84 -3.21 -12.70 0.45
CA PHE A 84 -2.53 -11.65 1.18
C PHE A 84 -1.80 -12.27 2.37
N ILE A 85 -0.61 -11.75 2.67
CA ILE A 85 0.17 -12.18 3.83
C ILE A 85 -0.25 -11.30 5.01
N ASP A 86 -0.56 -11.91 6.16
CA ASP A 86 -1.11 -11.23 7.34
C ASP A 86 -0.24 -10.09 7.91
N ASN A 87 1.06 -10.10 7.60
CA ASN A 87 1.97 -9.03 8.00
C ASN A 87 2.21 -8.06 6.86
N ALA A 88 1.64 -6.85 6.99
CA ALA A 88 1.99 -5.74 6.13
C ALA A 88 3.49 -5.44 6.23
N LEU A 89 4.14 -5.28 5.07
CA LEU A 89 5.54 -4.83 5.01
C LEU A 89 5.72 -3.46 5.67
N SER A 90 4.69 -2.62 5.61
CA SER A 90 4.59 -1.36 6.33
C SER A 90 3.16 -0.85 6.37
N GLU A 91 2.80 -0.16 7.45
CA GLU A 91 1.60 0.67 7.51
C GLU A 91 1.99 2.13 7.30
N ASN A 92 1.41 2.78 6.27
CA ASN A 92 1.69 4.16 5.95
C ASN A 92 0.45 5.03 6.20
N PRO A 93 0.50 6.00 7.11
CA PRO A 93 -0.57 6.99 7.19
C PRO A 93 -0.62 7.79 5.88
N LEU A 94 -1.82 7.87 5.29
CA LEU A 94 -2.03 8.68 4.11
C LEU A 94 -2.05 10.16 4.49
N HIS A 95 -1.26 10.97 3.79
CA HIS A 95 -1.18 12.40 4.02
C HIS A 95 -1.57 13.19 2.78
N PHE A 96 -2.36 14.25 3.00
CA PHE A 96 -2.57 15.29 2.02
C PHE A 96 -1.40 16.28 2.06
N VAL A 97 -0.83 16.62 0.90
CA VAL A 97 0.35 17.49 0.79
C VAL A 97 0.03 18.78 0.05
N VAL A 98 0.57 19.90 0.55
CA VAL A 98 0.47 21.23 -0.07
C VAL A 98 1.87 21.78 -0.29
N SER A 99 2.12 22.32 -1.49
CA SER A 99 3.41 22.93 -1.82
C SER A 99 3.69 24.15 -0.95
N ARG A 100 4.87 24.21 -0.33
CA ARG A 100 5.36 25.37 0.43
C ARG A 100 5.50 26.65 -0.40
N LYS A 101 5.57 26.53 -1.73
CA LYS A 101 5.58 27.69 -2.65
C LYS A 101 4.23 28.41 -2.70
N ASN A 102 3.15 27.77 -2.24
CA ASN A 102 1.86 28.42 -2.12
C ASN A 102 1.86 29.28 -0.85
N PRO A 103 1.67 30.62 -0.94
CA PRO A 103 1.67 31.48 0.24
C PRO A 103 0.57 31.13 1.26
N ASN A 104 -0.48 30.42 0.82
CA ASN A 104 -1.61 30.00 1.66
C ASN A 104 -1.47 28.57 2.20
N HIS A 105 -0.32 27.91 2.06
CA HIS A 105 -0.19 26.48 2.39
C HIS A 105 -0.59 26.14 3.82
N GLU A 106 -0.22 26.96 4.82
CA GLU A 106 -0.59 26.74 6.22
C GLU A 106 -2.10 26.83 6.43
N THR A 107 -2.75 27.84 5.83
CA THR A 107 -4.21 28.02 5.92
C THR A 107 -4.95 26.85 5.29
N ILE A 108 -4.48 26.34 4.15
CA ILE A 108 -5.10 25.20 3.47
C ILE A 108 -4.99 23.95 4.35
N VAL A 109 -3.80 23.66 4.88
CA VAL A 109 -3.57 22.52 5.77
C VAL A 109 -4.45 22.62 7.02
N LYS A 110 -4.51 23.80 7.65
CA LYS A 110 -5.36 24.03 8.83
C LYS A 110 -6.83 23.74 8.53
N LYS A 111 -7.39 24.37 7.49
CA LYS A 111 -8.80 24.20 7.11
C LYS A 111 -9.13 22.76 6.72
N PHE A 112 -8.24 22.09 6.01
CA PHE A 112 -8.41 20.68 5.65
C PHE A 112 -8.50 19.80 6.90
N ASN A 113 -7.59 19.99 7.85
CA ASN A 113 -7.58 19.22 9.10
C ASN A 113 -8.82 19.50 9.96
N GLU A 114 -9.26 20.76 10.06
CA GLU A 114 -10.49 21.12 10.77
C GLU A 114 -11.73 20.46 10.14
N ALA A 115 -11.85 20.52 8.80
CA ALA A 115 -12.95 19.89 8.08
C ALA A 115 -12.92 18.35 8.23
N LEU A 116 -11.75 17.73 8.09
CA LEU A 116 -11.60 16.28 8.27
C LEU A 116 -11.97 15.84 9.68
N ALA A 117 -11.62 16.63 10.71
CA ALA A 117 -12.02 16.35 12.09
C ALA A 117 -13.54 16.46 12.28
N ALA A 118 -14.18 17.45 11.64
CA ALA A 118 -15.64 17.58 11.67
C ALA A 118 -16.34 16.37 11.00
N LEU A 119 -15.89 15.97 9.80
CA LEU A 119 -16.44 14.81 9.06
C LEU A 119 -16.28 13.50 9.84
N LYS A 120 -15.19 13.33 10.59
CA LYS A 120 -15.00 12.17 11.46
C LYS A 120 -15.92 12.20 12.67
N LYS A 121 -16.22 13.39 13.21
CA LYS A 121 -17.07 13.55 14.39
C LYS A 121 -18.55 13.34 14.07
N ASP A 122 -19.00 13.75 12.88
CA ASP A 122 -20.41 13.66 12.47
C ASP A 122 -20.77 12.37 11.72
N GLY A 123 -19.79 11.51 11.43
CA GLY A 123 -19.98 10.21 10.78
C GLY A 123 -19.89 10.24 9.25
N THR A 124 -19.85 11.42 8.63
CA THR A 124 -19.73 11.56 7.17
C THR A 124 -18.50 10.85 6.61
N TYR A 125 -17.40 10.82 7.38
CA TYR A 125 -16.19 10.11 6.99
C TYR A 125 -16.44 8.61 6.77
N ASP A 126 -17.19 7.98 7.67
CA ASP A 126 -17.51 6.54 7.59
C ASP A 126 -18.52 6.26 6.47
N GLU A 127 -19.45 7.18 6.21
CA GLU A 127 -20.37 7.10 5.06
C GLU A 127 -19.62 7.12 3.72
N ILE A 128 -18.66 8.03 3.57
CA ILE A 128 -17.80 8.10 2.37
C ILE A 128 -16.98 6.81 2.21
N LYS A 129 -16.44 6.27 3.31
CA LYS A 129 -15.72 5.00 3.30
C LYS A 129 -16.61 3.86 2.80
N ALA A 130 -17.80 3.70 3.39
CA ALA A 130 -18.74 2.65 3.00
C ALA A 130 -19.17 2.75 1.53
N LEU A 131 -19.40 3.97 1.03
CA LEU A 131 -19.79 4.22 -0.37
C LEU A 131 -18.72 3.73 -1.37
N HIS A 132 -17.44 3.80 -0.99
CA HIS A 132 -16.32 3.44 -1.85
C HIS A 132 -15.68 2.09 -1.50
N GLY A 133 -16.29 1.31 -0.60
CA GLY A 133 -15.86 -0.06 -0.27
C GLY A 133 -14.73 -0.14 0.76
N PHE A 134 -14.69 0.80 1.71
CA PHE A 134 -13.71 0.88 2.81
C PHE A 134 -14.37 0.79 4.20
#